data_AF-A0A316YCH7-F1
#
_entry.id   AF-A0A316YCH7-F1
#
_cell.length_a   1.000
_cell.length_b   1.000
_cell.length_c   1.000
_cell.angle_alpha   90.00
_cell.angle_beta   90.00
_cell.angle_gamma   90.00
#
_symmetry.space_group_name_H-M   'P 1'
#
loop_
_entity.id
_entity.type
_entity.pdbx_description
1 polymer ?
#
loop_
_entity_poly.entity_id
_entity_poly.type
_entity_poly.pdbx_seq_one_letter_code
_entity_poly.pdbx_strand_id
1 'polypeptide(L)' 'MASIRNDDGTVNLEGVSRHVEHLKGKYAQNAKNYEANTGKKMSFKGAEDVGAASGTQGESAGEQGPEVASQTESKSQEQ' A
#
# COMPACT_ATOMS: atom_id res chain seq x y z
N MET A 1 14.96 -3.98 -7.65
CA MET A 1 15.08 -3.79 -6.19
C MET A 1 16.00 -4.86 -5.65
N ALA A 2 16.86 -4.56 -4.69
CA ALA A 2 17.66 -5.59 -4.02
C ALA A 2 16.72 -6.61 -3.36
N SER A 3 17.07 -7.90 -3.45
CA SER A 3 16.33 -8.96 -2.75
C SER A 3 16.41 -8.76 -1.24
N ILE A 4 15.31 -8.96 -0.53
CA ILE A 4 15.29 -8.94 0.94
C ILE A 4 15.80 -10.26 1.55
N ARG A 5 16.12 -11.25 0.70
CA ARG A 5 16.72 -12.52 1.08
C ARG A 5 18.02 -12.75 0.32
N ASN A 6 18.98 -13.36 0.99
CA ASN A 6 20.21 -13.89 0.39
C ASN A 6 19.93 -15.24 -0.29
N ASP A 7 20.90 -15.74 -1.07
CA ASP A 7 20.77 -17.02 -1.80
C ASP A 7 20.66 -18.24 -0.86
N ASP A 8 21.19 -18.12 0.36
CA ASP A 8 21.07 -19.12 1.43
C ASP A 8 19.72 -19.08 2.18
N GLY A 9 18.80 -18.20 1.74
CA GLY A 9 17.47 -18.03 2.33
C GLY A 9 17.44 -17.16 3.59
N THR A 10 18.59 -16.70 4.08
CA THR A 10 18.66 -15.77 5.22
C THR A 10 18.20 -14.37 4.83
N VAL A 11 17.89 -13.53 5.82
CA VAL A 11 17.46 -12.16 5.59
C VAL A 11 18.65 -11.30 5.13
N ASN A 12 18.48 -10.61 4.01
CA ASN A 12 19.40 -9.58 3.57
C ASN A 12 19.02 -8.24 4.22
N LEU A 13 19.73 -7.87 5.28
CA LEU A 13 19.45 -6.62 6.02
C LEU A 13 19.67 -5.37 5.17
N GLU A 14 20.64 -5.38 4.24
CA GLU A 14 20.85 -4.26 3.33
C GLU A 14 19.68 -4.10 2.34
N GLY A 15 19.19 -5.22 1.81
CA GLY A 15 18.00 -5.27 0.97
C GLY A 15 16.76 -4.76 1.70
N VAL A 16 16.58 -5.15 2.96
CA VAL A 16 15.48 -4.67 3.82
C VAL A 16 15.60 -3.16 4.06
N SER A 17 16.78 -2.65 4.43
CA SER A 17 16.98 -1.22 4.67
C SER A 17 16.66 -0.38 3.43
N ARG A 18 17.18 -0.78 2.25
CA ARG A 18 16.87 -0.13 0.98
C ARG A 18 15.39 -0.19 0.63
N HIS A 19 14.71 -1.30 0.94
CA HIS A 19 13.28 -1.44 0.72
C HIS A 19 12.48 -0.48 1.61
N VAL A 20 12.85 -0.36 2.89
CA VAL A 20 12.21 0.57 3.84
C VAL A 20 12.41 2.03 3.41
N GLU A 21 13.61 2.41 2.99
CA GLU A 21 13.89 3.76 2.47
C GLU A 21 13.05 4.08 1.24
N HIS A 22 12.97 3.14 0.29
CA HIS A 22 12.13 3.30 -0.89
C HIS A 22 10.65 3.46 -0.52
N LEU A 23 10.16 2.68 0.43
CA LEU A 23 8.78 2.74 0.90
C LEU A 23 8.48 4.09 1.56
N LYS A 24 9.38 4.59 2.43
CA LYS A 24 9.29 5.94 3.01
C LYS A 24 9.20 7.02 1.93
N GLY A 25 10.04 6.93 0.89
CA GLY A 25 10.00 7.84 -0.25
C GLY A 25 8.65 7.85 -0.96
N LYS A 26 8.06 6.67 -1.22
CA LYS A 26 6.73 6.56 -1.83
C LYS A 26 5.63 7.16 -0.97
N TYR A 27 5.63 6.92 0.34
CA TYR A 27 4.64 7.53 1.24
C TYR A 27 4.76 9.06 1.28
N ALA A 28 5.98 9.60 1.29
CA ALA A 28 6.20 11.04 1.22
C ALA A 28 5.69 11.63 -0.10
N GLN A 29 5.91 10.93 -1.22
CA GLN A 29 5.38 11.36 -2.52
C GLN A 29 3.85 11.28 -2.56
N ASN A 30 3.25 10.22 -2.03
CA ASN A 30 1.81 10.08 -1.95
C ASN A 30 1.17 11.16 -1.08
N ALA A 31 1.80 11.53 0.04
CA ALA A 31 1.35 12.65 0.88
C ALA A 31 1.33 13.97 0.11
N LYS A 32 2.39 14.27 -0.65
CA LYS A 32 2.47 15.46 -1.50
C LYS A 32 1.41 15.45 -2.61
N ASN A 33 1.24 14.31 -3.28
CA ASN A 33 0.25 14.15 -4.35
C ASN A 33 -1.17 14.32 -3.82
N TYR A 34 -1.46 13.78 -2.63
CA TYR A 34 -2.76 13.94 -1.98
C TYR A 34 -3.04 15.40 -1.64
N GLU A 35 -2.07 16.13 -1.08
CA GLU A 35 -2.21 17.55 -0.80
C GLU A 35 -2.42 18.37 -2.08
N ALA A 36 -1.64 18.08 -3.12
CA ALA A 36 -1.78 18.75 -4.41
C ALA A 36 -3.16 18.50 -5.06
N ASN A 37 -3.69 17.28 -4.96
CA ASN A 37 -4.95 16.91 -5.60
C ASN A 37 -6.20 17.32 -4.81
N THR A 38 -6.11 17.37 -3.47
CA THR A 38 -7.29 17.59 -2.60
C THR A 38 -7.28 18.93 -1.88
N GLY A 39 -6.15 19.64 -1.87
CA GLY A 39 -5.93 20.83 -1.05
C GLY A 39 -5.89 20.54 0.46
N LYS A 40 -5.83 19.26 0.86
CA LYS A 40 -5.84 18.82 2.27
C LYS A 40 -4.59 18.00 2.56
N LYS A 41 -4.01 18.16 3.76
CA LYS A 41 -2.89 17.32 4.21
C LYS A 41 -3.36 15.92 4.56
N MET A 42 -2.57 14.93 4.18
CA MET A 42 -2.83 13.53 4.53
C MET A 42 -2.61 13.34 6.05
N SER A 43 -3.64 12.92 6.78
CA SER A 43 -3.55 12.68 8.24
C SER A 43 -3.28 11.20 8.50
N PHE A 44 -2.11 10.87 9.03
CA PHE A 44 -1.74 9.51 9.41
C PHE A 44 -2.30 9.16 10.80
N LYS A 45 -3.63 9.09 10.94
CA LYS A 45 -4.30 8.70 12.20
C LYS A 45 -4.37 7.17 12.39
N GLY A 46 -3.28 6.47 12.06
CA GLY A 46 -3.21 5.01 12.11
C GLY A 46 -1.93 4.45 12.77
N ALA A 47 -1.05 5.30 13.29
CA ALA A 47 0.21 4.87 13.93
C ALA A 47 0.14 4.83 15.46
N GLU A 48 -0.98 5.24 16.06
CA GLU A 48 -1.12 5.36 17.53
C GLU A 48 -1.74 4.12 18.21
N ASP A 49 -2.17 3.11 17.45
CA ASP A 49 -2.81 1.89 17.98
C ASP A 49 -2.06 0.61 17.54
N VAL A 50 -0.79 0.51 17.90
CA VAL A 50 -0.08 -0.80 17.93
C VAL A 50 0.26 -1.07 19.39
N GLY A 51 -0.79 -1.23 20.18
CA GLY A 51 -0.72 -1.28 21.63
C GLY A 51 -1.74 -2.21 22.27
N ALA A 52 -2.21 -3.27 21.60
CA ALA A 52 -2.79 -4.45 22.24
C ALA A 52 -3.08 -5.54 21.19
N ALA A 53 -2.32 -6.64 21.23
CA ALA A 53 -2.80 -7.88 20.65
C ALA A 53 -3.87 -8.47 21.60
N SER A 54 -5.15 -8.41 21.23
CA SER A 54 -6.15 -9.42 21.59
C SER A 54 -7.39 -9.23 20.71
N GLY A 55 -7.83 -10.30 20.06
CA GLY A 55 -8.71 -10.24 18.90
C GLY A 55 -10.17 -9.91 19.17
N THR A 56 -10.89 -9.57 18.10
CA THR A 56 -12.23 -10.11 17.83
C THR A 56 -12.58 -9.86 16.37
N GLN A 57 -13.06 -10.91 15.73
CA GLN A 57 -13.66 -10.94 14.41
C GLN A 57 -14.91 -10.02 14.39
N GLY A 58 -15.05 -9.19 13.36
CA GLY A 58 -16.17 -8.26 13.20
C GLY A 58 -16.38 -7.88 11.74
N GLU A 59 -17.15 -8.72 11.03
CA GLU A 59 -17.84 -8.36 9.80
C GLU A 59 -18.88 -7.26 10.07
N SER A 60 -18.82 -6.15 9.34
CA SER A 60 -19.94 -5.67 8.50
C SER A 60 -19.73 -4.27 7.93
N ALA A 61 -19.80 -4.23 6.60
CA ALA A 61 -20.54 -3.28 5.77
C ALA A 61 -20.24 -1.77 5.84
N GLY A 62 -19.54 -1.29 4.80
CA GLY A 62 -20.13 -0.32 3.88
C GLY A 62 -19.70 1.13 4.02
N GLU A 63 -18.79 1.58 3.16
CA GLU A 63 -19.02 2.84 2.42
C GLU A 63 -18.26 2.78 1.08
N GLN A 64 -19.00 3.02 0.01
CA GLN A 64 -18.62 2.90 -1.39
C GLN A 64 -17.58 3.98 -1.76
N GLY A 65 -16.37 3.55 -2.15
CA GLY A 65 -15.47 4.41 -2.92
C GLY A 65 -16.02 4.59 -4.35
N PRO A 66 -15.81 5.74 -5.01
CA PRO A 66 -16.35 5.97 -6.34
C PRO A 66 -15.80 4.93 -7.32
N GLU A 67 -16.74 4.28 -8.03
CA GLU A 67 -16.51 3.32 -9.10
C GLU A 67 -15.61 3.94 -10.18
N VAL A 68 -14.35 3.50 -10.24
CA VAL A 68 -13.60 3.57 -11.49
C VAL A 68 -14.13 2.46 -12.38
N ALA A 69 -15.02 2.86 -13.29
CA ALA A 69 -15.64 2.00 -14.28
C ALA A 69 -14.61 1.10 -14.98
N SER A 70 -14.83 -0.20 -14.88
CA SER A 70 -14.27 -1.22 -15.75
C SER A 70 -14.54 -0.88 -17.22
N GLN A 71 -13.49 -0.78 -18.01
CA GLN A 71 -13.54 -1.26 -19.40
C GLN A 71 -12.47 -2.34 -19.56
N THR A 72 -12.87 -3.57 -19.23
CA THR A 72 -12.31 -4.78 -19.80
C THR A 72 -13.09 -5.10 -21.07
N GLU A 73 -12.47 -4.96 -22.24
CA GLU A 73 -12.90 -5.69 -23.44
C GLU A 73 -11.73 -6.56 -23.91
N SER A 74 -11.73 -7.80 -23.42
CA SER A 74 -11.12 -8.92 -24.13
C SER A 74 -12.17 -9.48 -25.07
N LYS A 75 -11.92 -9.44 -26.39
CA LYS A 75 -12.67 -10.26 -27.35
C LYS A 75 -11.69 -10.93 -28.31
N SER A 76 -11.46 -12.23 -28.07
CA SER A 76 -10.93 -13.15 -29.08
C SER A 76 -12.06 -13.55 -30.04
N GLN A 77 -11.83 -13.46 -31.36
CA GLN A 77 -12.36 -14.41 -32.36
C GLN A 77 -11.73 -14.20 -33.75
N GLU A 78 -10.89 -15.16 -34.13
CA GLU A 78 -10.89 -15.94 -35.38
C GLU A 78 -11.63 -15.37 -36.61
N GLN A 79 -10.88 -15.16 -37.70
CA GLN A 79 -11.19 -15.59 -39.07
C GLN A 79 -9.89 -15.87 -39.83
#